data_AF-A0A950TR30-F1
#
_entry.id   AF-A0A950TR30-F1
#
_cell.length_a   1.000
_cell.length_b   1.000
_cell.length_c   1.000
_cell.angle_alpha   90.00
_cell.angle_beta   90.00
_cell.angle_gamma   90.00
#
_symmetry.space_group_name_H-M   'P 1'
#
loop_
_entity.id
_entity.type
_entity.pdbx_description
1 polymer ?
#
loop_
_entity_poly.entity_id
_entity_poly.type
_entity_poly.pdbx_seq_one_letter_code
_entity_poly.pdbx_strand_id
1 'polypeptide(L)'
;MRIVGRIESLWRYPVKSMKGVETQEAFIGYAGVYGDRLYAVHDSAAQVDFPYLTAREQERVLLYRPRFRHPEKSICPPNWPEAERAGPGLTPVYGDKDDLMVDVETPADRTLAIDDPALITELSEG
;
A
#
# COMPACT_ATOMS: atom_id res chain seq x y z
N MET A 1 -26.08 19.93 11.86
CA MET A 1 -25.12 19.12 11.08
C MET A 1 -25.74 18.83 9.73
N ARG A 2 -25.06 19.12 8.60
CA ARG A 2 -25.59 18.90 7.25
C ARG A 2 -24.75 17.83 6.56
N ILE A 3 -25.40 16.73 6.17
CA ILE A 3 -24.77 15.68 5.35
C ILE A 3 -24.64 16.21 3.92
N VAL A 4 -23.44 16.13 3.33
CA VAL A 4 -23.13 16.62 1.97
C VAL A 4 -22.94 15.50 0.95
N GLY A 5 -22.92 14.24 1.40
CA GLY A 5 -22.73 13.08 0.53
C GLY A 5 -22.49 11.81 1.33
N ARG A 6 -22.19 10.73 0.62
CA ARG A 6 -21.82 9.43 1.15
C ARG A 6 -20.61 8.91 0.37
N ILE A 7 -19.72 8.22 1.06
CA ILE A 7 -18.60 7.52 0.42
C ILE A 7 -19.17 6.41 -0.47
N GLU A 8 -18.85 6.45 -1.77
CA GLU A 8 -19.23 5.42 -2.73
C GLU A 8 -18.25 4.24 -2.66
N SER A 9 -16.95 4.51 -2.66
CA SER A 9 -15.89 3.51 -2.63
C SER A 9 -14.67 4.01 -1.85
N LEU A 10 -13.87 3.08 -1.34
CA LEU A 10 -12.59 3.34 -0.68
C LEU A 10 -11.50 2.55 -1.39
N TRP A 11 -10.38 3.20 -1.65
CA TRP A 11 -9.25 2.63 -2.37
C TRP A 11 -7.96 2.86 -1.61
N ARG A 12 -7.10 1.85 -1.61
CA ARG A 12 -5.77 1.89 -1.00
C ARG A 12 -4.71 1.56 -2.03
N TYR A 13 -3.57 2.23 -1.97
CA TYR A 13 -2.47 2.08 -2.92
C TYR A 13 -1.21 1.65 -2.17
N PRO A 14 -1.09 0.36 -1.78
CA PRO A 14 -0.03 -0.10 -0.89
C PRO A 14 1.36 -0.01 -1.53
N VAL A 15 1.45 -0.06 -2.86
CA VAL A 15 2.69 0.12 -3.63
C VAL A 15 2.56 1.36 -4.51
N LYS A 16 3.55 2.24 -4.45
CA LYS A 16 3.62 3.47 -5.25
C LYS A 16 3.46 3.15 -6.74
N SER A 17 2.54 3.85 -7.39
CA SER A 17 2.27 3.78 -8.84
C SER A 17 1.67 2.47 -9.37
N MET A 18 1.37 1.50 -8.50
CA MET A 18 0.64 0.28 -8.90
C MET A 18 -0.87 0.45 -8.73
N LYS A 19 -1.65 -0.54 -9.20
CA LYS A 19 -3.11 -0.51 -9.11
C LYS A 19 -3.58 -0.42 -7.66
N GLY A 20 -4.64 0.36 -7.43
CA GLY A 20 -5.31 0.43 -6.13
C GLY A 20 -6.09 -0.84 -5.80
N VAL A 21 -6.22 -1.11 -4.51
CA VAL A 21 -7.04 -2.17 -3.91
C VAL A 21 -8.28 -1.53 -3.31
N GLU A 22 -9.45 -1.92 -3.79
CA GLU A 22 -10.73 -1.50 -3.19
C GLU A 22 -10.91 -2.15 -1.82
N THR A 23 -11.39 -1.38 -0.84
CA THR A 23 -11.65 -1.84 0.54
C THR A 23 -13.01 -1.38 1.03
N GLN A 24 -13.59 -2.11 1.98
CA GLN A 24 -14.85 -1.72 2.63
C GLN A 24 -14.64 -0.75 3.79
N GLU A 25 -13.45 -0.80 4.40
CA GLU A 25 -13.09 0.02 5.55
C GLU A 25 -11.59 0.36 5.56
N ALA A 26 -11.23 1.42 6.29
CA ALA A 26 -9.86 1.86 6.42
C ALA A 26 -9.64 2.61 7.74
N PHE A 27 -8.59 2.23 8.47
CA PHE A 27 -8.11 3.04 9.58
C PHE A 27 -7.37 4.28 9.04
N ILE A 28 -7.70 5.46 9.56
CA ILE A 28 -7.04 6.73 9.22
C ILE A 28 -6.29 7.23 10.46
N GLY A 29 -4.97 7.22 10.38
CA GLY A 29 -4.09 7.82 11.37
C GLY A 29 -3.53 9.16 10.89
N TYR A 30 -2.64 9.75 11.69
CA TYR A 30 -1.97 11.01 11.33
C TYR A 30 -1.20 10.94 10.01
N ALA A 31 -0.58 9.79 9.71
CA ALA A 31 0.17 9.57 8.48
C ALA A 31 -0.72 9.29 7.25
N GLY A 32 -2.04 9.24 7.42
CA GLY A 32 -3.01 8.88 6.39
C GLY A 32 -3.65 7.51 6.62
N VAL A 33 -4.08 6.87 5.55
CA VAL A 33 -4.71 5.55 5.59
C VAL A 33 -3.66 4.50 5.97
N TYR A 34 -3.98 3.65 6.95
CA TYR A 34 -3.13 2.54 7.35
C TYR A 34 -2.92 1.56 6.20
N GLY A 35 -1.67 1.18 5.95
CA GLY A 35 -1.29 0.32 4.83
C GLY A 35 -1.23 1.02 3.46
N ASP A 36 -1.42 2.33 3.39
CA ASP A 36 -1.35 3.08 2.14
C ASP A 36 0.08 3.54 1.86
N ARG A 37 0.56 3.37 0.62
CA ARG A 37 1.91 3.71 0.15
C ARG A 37 3.04 3.17 1.06
N LEU A 38 2.93 1.93 1.51
CA LEU A 38 3.96 1.25 2.31
C LEU A 38 5.25 0.97 1.51
N TYR A 39 5.10 0.68 0.22
CA TYR A 39 6.20 0.26 -0.64
C TYR A 39 6.39 1.20 -1.82
N ALA A 40 7.64 1.33 -2.26
CA ALA A 40 8.03 1.95 -3.50
C ALA A 40 9.21 1.18 -4.09
N VAL A 41 9.30 1.14 -5.41
CA VAL A 41 10.42 0.53 -6.11
C VAL A 41 11.48 1.60 -6.33
N HIS A 42 12.67 1.35 -5.81
CA HIS A 42 13.81 2.25 -5.99
C HIS A 42 14.41 2.05 -7.38
N ASP A 43 14.66 3.14 -8.09
CA ASP A 43 15.30 3.13 -9.41
C ASP A 43 16.63 3.90 -9.36
N SER A 44 17.74 3.22 -9.61
CA SER A 44 19.07 3.82 -9.61
C SER A 44 19.31 4.77 -10.79
N ALA A 45 18.49 4.71 -11.84
CA ALA A 45 18.56 5.62 -12.98
C ALA A 45 17.73 6.90 -12.77
N ALA A 46 16.86 6.92 -11.74
CA ALA A 46 16.03 8.08 -11.42
C ALA A 46 16.83 9.22 -10.76
N GLN A 47 16.22 10.40 -10.65
CA GLN A 47 16.84 11.55 -9.99
C GLN A 47 17.11 11.25 -8.52
N VAL A 48 18.24 11.73 -7.99
CA VAL A 48 18.70 11.43 -6.62
C VAL A 48 17.72 11.94 -5.55
N ASP A 49 17.05 13.07 -5.80
CA ASP A 49 16.04 13.64 -4.91
C ASP A 49 14.67 12.95 -5.02
N PHE A 50 14.47 12.10 -6.04
CA PHE A 50 13.26 11.32 -6.24
C PHE A 50 13.58 9.95 -6.88
N PRO A 51 14.21 9.02 -6.15
CA PRO A 51 14.81 7.82 -6.73
C PRO A 51 13.80 6.66 -6.84
N TYR A 52 12.59 6.94 -7.33
CA TYR A 52 11.50 5.97 -7.39
C TYR A 52 11.01 5.75 -8.81
N LEU A 53 10.81 4.49 -9.18
CA LEU A 53 10.07 4.14 -10.39
C LEU A 53 8.60 4.59 -10.23
N THR A 54 8.09 5.38 -11.18
CA THR A 54 6.68 5.76 -11.18
C THR A 54 6.00 5.51 -12.51
N ALA A 55 4.67 5.57 -12.49
CA ALA A 55 3.86 5.43 -13.69
C ALA A 55 4.10 6.55 -14.72
N ARG A 56 4.77 7.66 -14.34
CA ARG A 56 5.17 8.71 -15.27
C ARG A 56 6.33 8.28 -16.17
N GLU A 57 7.26 7.52 -15.60
CA GLU A 57 8.40 6.96 -16.34
C GLU A 57 8.03 5.65 -17.04
N GLN A 58 7.16 4.85 -16.41
CA GLN A 58 6.81 3.53 -16.89
C GLN A 58 5.33 3.19 -16.63
N GLU A 59 4.45 3.58 -17.54
CA GLU A 59 2.99 3.44 -17.39
C GLU A 59 2.51 2.01 -17.07
N ARG A 60 3.23 0.99 -17.57
CA ARG A 60 2.89 -0.43 -17.33
C ARG A 60 2.85 -0.82 -15.85
N VAL A 61 3.48 -0.06 -14.94
CA VAL A 61 3.39 -0.36 -13.50
C VAL A 61 1.96 -0.25 -12.96
N LEU A 62 1.08 0.50 -13.65
CA LEU A 62 -0.35 0.60 -13.31
C LEU A 62 -1.12 -0.72 -13.47
N LEU A 63 -0.57 -1.67 -14.24
CA LEU A 63 -1.21 -2.97 -14.49
C LEU A 63 -0.89 -3.99 -13.40
N TYR A 64 0.13 -3.75 -12.58
CA TYR A 64 0.50 -4.61 -11.45
C TYR A 64 -0.52 -4.44 -10.33
N ARG A 65 -0.99 -5.55 -9.75
CA ARG A 65 -2.07 -5.57 -8.75
C ARG A 65 -1.53 -6.05 -7.42
N PRO A 66 -1.23 -5.13 -6.49
CA PRO A 66 -0.84 -5.48 -5.14
C PRO A 66 -2.01 -6.10 -4.37
N ARG A 67 -1.70 -7.00 -3.44
CA ARG A 67 -2.61 -7.53 -2.41
C ARG A 67 -1.84 -7.71 -1.12
N PHE A 68 -2.44 -7.38 0.02
CA PHE A 68 -1.85 -7.76 1.30
C PHE A 68 -1.88 -9.28 1.44
N ARG A 69 -0.77 -9.85 1.89
CA ARG A 69 -0.68 -11.28 2.20
C ARG A 69 -1.60 -11.67 3.37
N HIS A 70 -1.79 -10.74 4.30
CA HIS A 70 -2.69 -10.84 5.45
C HIS A 70 -3.72 -9.70 5.41
N PRO A 71 -4.76 -9.77 4.55
CA PRO A 71 -5.75 -8.69 4.40
C PRO A 71 -6.38 -8.26 5.73
N GLU A 72 -6.63 -9.21 6.63
CA GLU A 72 -7.21 -8.98 7.96
C GLU A 72 -6.32 -8.09 8.85
N LYS A 73 -5.00 -8.20 8.72
CA LYS A 73 -4.03 -7.39 9.46
C LYS A 73 -3.82 -6.00 8.85
N SER A 74 -4.30 -5.79 7.63
CA SER A 74 -4.24 -4.51 6.94
C SER A 74 -5.41 -3.58 7.29
N ILE A 75 -6.44 -4.05 7.99
CA ILE A 75 -7.64 -3.25 8.29
C ILE A 75 -7.32 -2.09 9.23
N CYS A 76 -6.66 -2.39 10.35
CA CYS A 76 -6.28 -1.43 11.37
C CYS A 76 -5.01 -1.89 12.11
N PRO A 77 -4.34 -0.96 12.81
CA PRO A 77 -3.20 -1.29 13.67
C PRO A 77 -3.54 -2.38 14.73
N PRO A 78 -2.66 -3.36 15.00
CA PRO A 78 -2.98 -4.50 15.86
C PRO A 78 -3.44 -4.15 17.28
N ASN A 79 -2.87 -3.10 17.87
CA ASN A 79 -3.21 -2.64 19.22
C ASN A 79 -4.25 -1.52 19.24
N TRP A 80 -4.96 -1.28 18.12
CA TRP A 80 -5.96 -0.22 18.03
C TRP A 80 -7.03 -0.32 19.12
N PRO A 81 -7.63 -1.49 19.41
CA PRO A 81 -8.64 -1.58 20.46
C PRO A 81 -8.13 -1.11 21.84
N GLU A 82 -6.88 -1.41 22.19
CA GLU A 82 -6.25 -0.99 23.43
C GLU A 82 -5.95 0.51 23.42
N ALA A 83 -5.39 1.03 22.32
CA ALA A 83 -5.05 2.44 22.16
C ALA A 83 -6.30 3.34 22.23
N GLU A 84 -7.38 2.94 21.56
CA GLU A 84 -8.66 3.65 21.57
C GLU A 84 -9.24 3.77 22.99
N ARG A 85 -9.16 2.68 23.78
CA ARG A 85 -9.62 2.66 25.18
C ARG A 85 -8.76 3.52 26.12
N ALA A 86 -7.46 3.63 25.85
CA ALA A 86 -6.53 4.36 26.71
C ALA A 86 -6.70 5.88 26.61
N GLY A 87 -7.25 6.40 25.51
CA GLY A 87 -7.67 7.78 25.39
C GLY A 87 -7.36 8.42 24.04
N PRO A 88 -7.93 9.60 23.76
CA PRO A 88 -7.74 10.30 22.51
C PRO A 88 -6.28 10.76 22.32
N GLY A 89 -5.82 10.78 21.07
CA GLY A 89 -4.49 11.29 20.71
C GLY A 89 -3.34 10.29 20.84
N LEU A 90 -3.61 9.04 21.21
CA LEU A 90 -2.63 7.97 21.17
C LEU A 90 -2.46 7.46 19.74
N THR A 91 -1.22 7.46 19.26
CA THR A 91 -0.86 6.81 18.00
C THR A 91 -0.74 5.31 18.25
N PRO A 92 -1.58 4.46 17.61
CA PRO A 92 -1.43 3.02 17.74
C PRO A 92 -0.11 2.54 17.11
N VAL A 93 0.33 1.36 17.52
CA VAL A 93 1.52 0.70 16.98
C VAL A 93 1.12 0.05 15.66
N TYR A 94 1.75 0.48 14.58
CA TYR A 94 1.47 -0.04 13.24
C TYR A 94 2.00 -1.48 13.15
N GLY A 95 1.32 -2.31 12.35
CA GLY A 95 1.79 -3.66 12.04
C GLY A 95 3.18 -3.62 11.41
N ASP A 96 3.94 -4.68 11.64
CA ASP A 96 5.29 -4.80 11.11
C ASP A 96 5.30 -5.20 9.63
N LYS A 97 6.50 -5.45 9.08
CA LYS A 97 6.69 -5.83 7.69
C LYS A 97 6.01 -7.18 7.36
N ASP A 98 5.94 -8.10 8.31
CA ASP A 98 5.35 -9.42 8.09
C ASP A 98 3.83 -9.33 8.10
N ASP A 99 3.26 -8.54 9.01
CA ASP A 99 1.83 -8.26 9.08
C ASP A 99 1.32 -7.51 7.83
N LEU A 100 2.12 -6.59 7.30
CA LEU A 100 1.76 -5.72 6.19
C LEU A 100 2.43 -6.09 4.86
N MET A 101 2.92 -7.33 4.75
CA MET A 101 3.54 -7.83 3.52
C MET A 101 2.56 -7.79 2.36
N VAL A 102 3.10 -7.45 1.18
CA VAL A 102 2.34 -7.34 -0.07
C VAL A 102 2.86 -8.34 -1.09
N ASP A 103 1.94 -9.06 -1.72
CA ASP A 103 2.18 -9.83 -2.93
C ASP A 103 1.64 -9.05 -4.14
N VAL A 104 2.35 -9.09 -5.25
CA VAL A 104 2.03 -8.36 -6.47
C VAL A 104 1.71 -9.36 -7.58
N GLU A 105 0.48 -9.29 -8.10
CA GLU A 105 0.10 -9.95 -9.34
C GLU A 105 0.60 -9.13 -10.53
N THR A 106 1.42 -9.74 -11.37
CA THR A 106 1.99 -9.10 -12.55
C THR A 106 1.06 -9.25 -13.76
N PRO A 107 1.23 -8.45 -14.82
CA PRO A 107 0.42 -8.58 -16.05
C PRO A 107 0.56 -9.93 -16.76
N ALA A 108 1.56 -10.75 -16.38
CA ALA A 108 1.78 -12.10 -16.87
C ALA A 108 1.16 -13.17 -15.95
N ASP A 109 0.21 -12.78 -15.08
CA ASP A 109 -0.51 -13.65 -14.13
C ASP A 109 0.39 -14.39 -13.12
N ARG A 110 1.61 -13.89 -12.89
CA ARG A 110 2.49 -14.35 -11.81
C ARG A 110 2.19 -13.58 -10.53
N THR A 111 2.33 -14.22 -9.38
CA THR A 111 2.26 -13.54 -8.08
C THR A 111 3.62 -13.63 -7.41
N LEU A 112 4.23 -12.48 -7.12
CA LEU A 112 5.54 -12.36 -6.52
C LEU A 112 5.45 -11.51 -5.26
N ALA A 113 6.25 -11.82 -4.23
CA ALA A 113 6.35 -10.95 -3.07
C ALA A 113 6.93 -9.58 -3.48
N ILE A 114 6.54 -8.49 -2.80
CA ILE A 114 7.06 -7.14 -3.10
C ILE A 114 8.58 -7.03 -2.95
N ASP A 115 9.20 -7.91 -2.15
CA ASP A 115 10.63 -8.02 -1.96
C ASP A 115 11.28 -9.20 -2.70
N ASP A 116 10.55 -9.87 -3.60
CA ASP A 116 11.10 -10.89 -4.48
C ASP A 116 11.99 -10.26 -5.57
N PRO A 117 13.27 -10.66 -5.69
CA PRO A 117 14.15 -10.17 -6.76
C PRO A 117 13.60 -10.35 -8.17
N ALA A 118 12.79 -11.38 -8.42
CA ALA A 118 12.17 -11.60 -9.72
C ALA A 118 11.21 -10.47 -10.12
N LEU A 119 10.54 -9.84 -9.15
CA LEU A 119 9.67 -8.69 -9.41
C LEU A 119 10.49 -7.49 -9.88
N ILE A 120 11.65 -7.26 -9.27
CA ILE A 120 12.57 -6.19 -9.67
C ILE A 120 13.10 -6.44 -11.09
N THR A 121 13.48 -7.68 -11.41
CA THR A 121 13.89 -8.05 -12.77
C THR A 121 12.80 -7.74 -13.79
N GLU A 122 11.55 -8.15 -13.54
CA GLU A 122 10.42 -7.83 -14.44
C GLU A 122 10.18 -6.33 -14.60
N LEU A 123 10.31 -5.57 -13.51
CA LEU A 123 10.12 -4.13 -13.54
C LEU A 123 11.25 -3.42 -14.30
N SER A 124 12.46 -3.98 -14.35
CA SER A 124 13.59 -3.41 -15.08
C SER A 124 13.59 -3.70 -16.60
N GLU A 125 12.80 -4.65 -17.07
CA GLU A 125 12.85 -5.17 -18.46
C GLU A 125 12.05 -4.40 -19.52
N GLY A 126 11.43 -3.27 -19.20
CA GLY A 126 10.63 -2.51 -20.19
C GLY A 126 10.37 -1.07 -19.81
#